data_AF-A0A7S0NPY4-F1
#
_entry.id   AF-A0A7S0NPY4-F1
#
_cell.length_a   1.000
_cell.length_b   1.000
_cell.length_c   1.000
_cell.angle_alpha   90.00
_cell.angle_beta   90.00
_cell.angle_gamma   90.00
#
_symmetry.space_group_name_H-M   'P 1'
#
loop_
_entity.id
_entity.type
_entity.pdbx_description
1 polymer ?
#
loop_
_entity_poly.entity_id
_entity_poly.type
_entity_poly.pdbx_seq_one_letter_code
_entity_poly.pdbx_strand_id
1 'polypeptide(L)'
;EQRKVAGGGGGCHLLSTLEGRMGECWLKCLGPRGSAYKQLITSMPKVELHVHFDGSFDAAILYQLGKERAARGELPEAVAAGLEGCACVADFEGLVTCRPHERSLQAMLDKFFFFTPIVKGQHAALERLAVAFVERQAKQNVLYTEVRYSPHLLASASSCGRDTAGAASEEEARLVVQAVTRGLRAGCARHHVEVNQLLCLIDGRPEFALDTVKLAEEMRASWPCAVVGVDIAAGEAHFDDVAFKDAAGSEAADLELLERAARGGGGNGEVHRAALRRCAARGLPLTIHAGECGPAENVISAVHREYGCALRIGHGYKLIYKLAERMRGDGSCSPTAAAAAFESLGLPAGVHFECCPTSSVATGAFSGEWRDHPAARVHALRMQARGSGDEACVARLPTVG
;
A
#
# COMPACT_ATOMS: atom_id res chain seq x y z
N GLU A 1 9.90 -54.07 0.21
CA GLU A 1 10.65 -54.47 1.43
C GLU A 1 10.71 -53.32 2.41
N GLN A 2 10.72 -53.67 3.69
CA GLN A 2 10.58 -52.81 4.86
C GLN A 2 11.75 -51.83 5.06
N ARG A 3 11.48 -50.66 5.67
CA ARG A 3 12.05 -50.32 6.99
C ARG A 3 11.42 -49.05 7.61
N LYS A 4 10.89 -49.23 8.83
CA LYS A 4 10.62 -48.20 9.85
C LYS A 4 11.93 -47.82 10.56
N VAL A 5 12.09 -46.54 10.89
CA VAL A 5 12.73 -45.97 12.12
C VAL A 5 12.11 -44.57 12.29
N ALA A 6 11.13 -44.33 13.18
CA ALA A 6 11.21 -44.04 14.62
C ALA A 6 11.88 -42.69 15.01
N GLY A 7 11.06 -41.75 15.50
CA GLY A 7 11.31 -40.92 16.70
C GLY A 7 12.34 -39.78 16.64
N GLY A 8 11.84 -38.54 16.72
CA GLY A 8 12.64 -37.37 17.10
C GLY A 8 11.77 -36.12 17.18
N GLY A 9 11.41 -35.71 18.39
CA GLY A 9 10.75 -34.43 18.63
C GLY A 9 11.67 -33.27 18.28
N GLY A 10 11.13 -32.28 17.57
CA GLY A 10 11.80 -31.02 17.26
C GLY A 10 10.74 -29.98 16.91
N GLY A 11 10.65 -28.93 17.73
CA GLY A 11 9.67 -27.86 17.61
C GLY A 11 9.72 -27.19 16.24
N CYS A 12 8.54 -27.05 15.62
CA CYS A 12 8.35 -26.43 14.33
C CYS A 12 8.19 -24.91 14.51
N HIS A 13 9.27 -24.14 14.29
CA HIS A 13 9.19 -22.69 14.14
C HIS A 13 8.88 -22.35 12.68
N LEU A 14 7.59 -22.24 12.34
CA LEU A 14 7.09 -21.72 11.07
C LEU A 14 6.88 -20.20 11.18
N LEU A 15 7.93 -19.45 10.88
CA LEU A 15 7.90 -18.02 10.54
C LEU A 15 8.34 -17.81 9.08
N SER A 16 8.10 -18.80 8.21
CA SER A 16 8.87 -19.00 6.98
C SER A 16 8.06 -19.05 5.67
N THR A 17 6.80 -18.64 5.61
CA THR A 17 5.97 -18.95 4.42
C THR A 17 6.02 -17.91 3.29
N LEU A 18 6.51 -16.69 3.52
CA LEU A 18 6.86 -15.74 2.45
C LEU A 18 8.37 -15.55 2.25
N GLU A 19 9.19 -15.68 3.30
CA GLU A 19 10.65 -15.76 3.13
C GLU A 19 11.13 -17.14 2.62
N GLY A 20 10.41 -18.22 2.89
CA GLY A 20 10.92 -19.59 2.71
C GLY A 20 10.81 -20.19 1.32
N ARG A 21 9.98 -19.67 0.42
CA ARG A 21 9.92 -20.18 -0.97
C ARG A 21 10.55 -19.27 -2.01
N MET A 22 10.49 -17.95 -1.83
CA MET A 22 11.15 -17.00 -2.73
C MET A 22 12.56 -16.60 -2.25
N GLY A 23 12.77 -16.44 -0.94
CA GLY A 23 14.08 -16.13 -0.37
C GLY A 23 15.05 -17.30 -0.40
N GLU A 24 14.59 -18.52 -0.10
CA GLU A 24 15.47 -19.70 -0.11
C GLU A 24 15.95 -20.11 -1.50
N CYS A 25 15.14 -19.89 -2.55
CA CYS A 25 15.52 -20.27 -3.92
C CYS A 25 16.62 -19.33 -4.45
N TRP A 26 16.54 -18.03 -4.15
CA TRP A 26 17.56 -17.05 -4.52
C TRP A 26 18.86 -17.21 -3.72
N LEU A 27 18.77 -17.46 -2.41
CA LEU A 27 19.93 -17.62 -1.53
C LEU A 27 20.71 -18.91 -1.81
N LYS A 28 20.02 -20.02 -2.16
CA LYS A 28 20.66 -21.28 -2.56
C LYS A 28 21.44 -21.14 -3.88
N CYS A 29 20.95 -20.31 -4.81
CA CYS A 29 21.64 -20.06 -6.09
C CYS A 29 22.92 -19.22 -5.96
N LEU A 30 23.10 -18.47 -4.87
CA LEU A 30 24.25 -17.57 -4.66
C LEU A 30 25.39 -18.20 -3.83
N GLY A 31 25.23 -19.43 -3.32
CA GLY A 31 26.23 -20.10 -2.49
C GLY A 31 26.60 -19.28 -1.24
N PRO A 32 27.87 -19.30 -0.78
CA PRO A 32 28.33 -18.55 0.40
C PRO A 32 28.02 -17.04 0.33
N ARG A 33 27.97 -16.46 -0.88
CA ARG A 33 27.66 -15.04 -1.10
C ARG A 33 26.20 -14.70 -0.76
N GLY A 34 25.28 -15.67 -0.86
CA GLY A 34 23.88 -15.46 -0.49
C GLY A 34 23.73 -15.04 0.98
N SER A 35 24.45 -15.70 1.88
CA SER A 35 24.43 -15.36 3.31
C SER A 35 24.94 -13.94 3.59
N ALA A 36 26.02 -13.53 2.92
CA ALA A 36 26.59 -12.19 3.03
C ALA A 36 25.63 -11.11 2.48
N TYR A 37 24.98 -11.37 1.33
CA TYR A 37 23.98 -10.44 0.79
C TYR A 37 22.74 -10.33 1.69
N LYS A 38 22.26 -11.46 2.26
CA LYS A 38 21.15 -11.43 3.22
C LYS A 38 21.52 -10.55 4.41
N GLN A 39 22.69 -10.77 5.00
CA GLN A 39 23.18 -9.99 6.14
C GLN A 39 23.34 -8.51 5.80
N LEU A 40 23.91 -8.20 4.63
CA LEU A 40 24.02 -6.82 4.14
C LEU A 40 22.65 -6.15 4.03
N ILE A 41 21.71 -6.78 3.30
CA ILE A 41 20.37 -6.23 3.07
C ILE A 41 19.62 -6.05 4.40
N THR A 42 19.64 -7.04 5.30
CA THR A 42 18.93 -6.92 6.58
C THR A 42 19.56 -5.88 7.50
N SER A 43 20.90 -5.71 7.45
CA SER A 43 21.65 -4.74 8.25
C SER A 43 21.61 -3.30 7.74
N MET A 44 21.21 -3.06 6.48
CA MET A 44 21.12 -1.70 5.95
C MET A 44 20.01 -0.89 6.62
N PRO A 45 20.21 0.39 6.97
CA PRO A 45 19.13 1.26 7.40
C PRO A 45 18.17 1.51 6.23
N LYS A 46 16.86 1.47 6.50
CA LYS A 46 15.82 1.59 5.46
C LYS A 46 14.79 2.67 5.78
N VAL A 47 14.23 3.21 4.71
CA VAL A 47 13.03 4.05 4.73
C VAL A 47 11.96 3.31 3.93
N GLU A 48 10.76 3.15 4.49
CA GLU A 48 9.65 2.47 3.80
C GLU A 48 8.45 3.41 3.67
N LEU A 49 8.17 3.86 2.44
CA LEU A 49 7.14 4.88 2.19
C LEU A 49 5.79 4.29 1.76
N HIS A 50 5.71 2.99 1.48
CA HIS A 50 4.53 2.35 0.92
C HIS A 50 4.26 1.00 1.56
N VAL A 51 3.53 1.04 2.66
CA VAL A 51 3.10 -0.14 3.40
C VAL A 51 1.71 0.07 3.97
N HIS A 52 0.80 -0.86 3.68
CA HIS A 52 -0.56 -0.84 4.18
C HIS A 52 -0.59 -1.41 5.61
N PHE A 53 -1.16 -0.67 6.57
CA PHE A 53 -1.30 -1.14 7.96
C PHE A 53 -2.18 -2.40 8.01
N ASP A 54 -3.34 -2.32 7.36
CA ASP A 54 -4.31 -3.41 7.23
C ASP A 54 -3.78 -4.60 6.42
N GLY A 55 -2.83 -4.37 5.51
CA GLY A 55 -2.08 -5.43 4.82
C GLY A 55 -0.90 -6.01 5.62
N SER A 56 -0.56 -5.44 6.78
CA SER A 56 0.66 -5.76 7.55
C SER A 56 0.38 -6.27 8.97
N PHE A 57 -0.87 -6.66 9.23
CA PHE A 57 -1.27 -7.24 10.51
C PHE A 57 -0.44 -8.48 10.86
N ASP A 58 -0.10 -8.60 12.14
CA ASP A 58 0.54 -9.81 12.63
C ASP A 58 -0.43 -11.00 12.56
N ALA A 59 -0.07 -12.03 11.79
CA ALA A 59 -0.93 -13.17 11.53
C ALA A 59 -1.29 -13.95 12.80
N ALA A 60 -0.39 -14.03 13.79
CA ALA A 60 -0.67 -14.74 15.03
C ALA A 60 -1.67 -13.98 15.90
N ILE A 61 -1.52 -12.65 15.98
CA ILE A 61 -2.48 -11.77 16.67
C ILE A 61 -3.86 -11.85 16.00
N LEU A 62 -3.89 -11.77 14.67
CA LEU A 62 -5.12 -11.77 13.89
C LEU A 62 -5.84 -13.14 13.97
N TYR A 63 -5.10 -14.24 13.91
CA TYR A 63 -5.64 -15.59 14.07
C TYR A 63 -6.26 -15.79 15.46
N GLN A 64 -5.55 -15.41 16.53
CA GLN A 64 -6.07 -15.51 17.91
C GLN A 64 -7.38 -14.71 18.07
N LEU A 65 -7.37 -13.44 17.65
CA LEU A 65 -8.55 -12.58 17.69
C LEU A 65 -9.70 -13.17 16.86
N GLY A 66 -9.40 -13.70 15.68
CA GLY A 66 -10.36 -14.38 14.82
C GLY A 66 -11.05 -15.55 15.52
N LYS A 67 -10.28 -16.45 16.13
CA LYS A 67 -10.83 -17.62 16.85
C LYS A 67 -11.68 -17.20 18.05
N GLU A 68 -11.25 -16.20 18.81
CA GLU A 68 -12.00 -15.66 19.96
C GLU A 68 -13.35 -15.06 19.53
N ARG A 69 -13.36 -14.23 18.48
CA ARG A 69 -14.57 -13.61 17.96
C ARG A 69 -15.50 -14.59 17.25
N ALA A 70 -14.95 -15.58 16.53
CA ALA A 70 -15.72 -16.67 15.95
C ALA A 70 -16.46 -17.47 17.03
N ALA A 71 -15.78 -17.80 18.14
CA ALA A 71 -16.39 -18.52 19.27
C ALA A 71 -17.53 -17.74 19.96
N ARG A 72 -17.53 -16.40 19.84
CA ARG A 72 -18.60 -15.51 20.33
C ARG A 72 -19.72 -15.27 19.31
N GLY A 73 -19.60 -15.80 18.09
CA GLY A 73 -20.57 -15.57 17.02
C GLY A 73 -20.55 -14.14 16.46
N GLU A 74 -19.43 -13.43 16.59
CA GLU A 74 -19.31 -12.02 16.20
C GLU A 74 -18.79 -11.82 14.76
N LEU A 75 -18.52 -12.90 14.03
CA LEU A 75 -17.96 -12.88 12.68
C LEU A 75 -18.95 -13.39 11.64
N PRO A 76 -18.87 -12.91 10.39
CA PRO A 76 -19.62 -13.49 9.28
C PRO A 76 -19.35 -15.00 9.14
N GLU A 77 -20.37 -15.76 8.75
CA GLU A 77 -20.30 -17.23 8.63
C GLU A 77 -19.12 -17.69 7.78
N ALA A 78 -18.88 -17.06 6.63
CA ALA A 78 -17.75 -17.40 5.75
C ALA A 78 -16.38 -17.20 6.43
N VAL A 79 -16.23 -16.18 7.27
CA VAL A 79 -14.98 -15.91 8.01
C VAL A 79 -14.82 -16.92 9.13
N ALA A 80 -15.89 -17.18 9.89
CA ALA A 80 -15.90 -18.18 10.96
C ALA A 80 -15.58 -19.59 10.45
N ALA A 81 -16.19 -20.01 9.34
CA ALA A 81 -15.92 -21.30 8.70
C ALA A 81 -14.47 -21.42 8.21
N GLY A 82 -13.92 -20.36 7.61
CA GLY A 82 -12.50 -20.33 7.22
C GLY A 82 -11.55 -20.48 8.41
N LEU A 83 -11.86 -19.83 9.54
CA LEU A 83 -11.10 -19.95 10.79
C LEU A 83 -11.25 -21.31 11.48
N GLU A 84 -12.39 -21.98 11.31
CA GLU A 84 -12.60 -23.36 11.80
C GLU A 84 -11.70 -24.34 11.07
N GLY A 85 -11.54 -24.18 9.74
CA GLY A 85 -10.63 -25.00 8.93
C GLY A 85 -9.13 -24.82 9.20
N CYS A 86 -8.75 -23.84 10.03
CA CYS A 86 -7.35 -23.57 10.37
C CYS A 86 -6.96 -24.21 11.72
N ALA A 87 -6.05 -25.18 11.71
CA ALA A 87 -5.56 -25.84 12.92
C ALA A 87 -4.43 -25.05 13.61
N CYS A 88 -3.72 -24.21 12.86
CA CYS A 88 -2.65 -23.36 13.37
C CYS A 88 -2.51 -22.03 12.61
N VAL A 89 -1.61 -21.16 13.09
CA VAL A 89 -1.31 -19.86 12.45
C VAL A 89 -0.83 -20.05 11.00
N ALA A 90 -0.08 -21.10 10.70
CA ALA A 90 0.42 -21.35 9.34
C ALA A 90 -0.71 -21.66 8.33
N ASP A 91 -1.79 -22.33 8.77
CA ASP A 91 -2.96 -22.56 7.92
C ASP A 91 -3.68 -21.23 7.64
N PHE A 92 -3.80 -20.40 8.68
CA PHE A 92 -4.38 -19.07 8.57
C PHE A 92 -3.57 -18.16 7.64
N GLU A 93 -2.24 -18.15 7.74
CA GLU A 93 -1.36 -17.43 6.82
C GLU A 93 -1.61 -17.87 5.36
N GLY A 94 -1.72 -19.18 5.12
CA GLY A 94 -2.02 -19.72 3.78
C GLY A 94 -3.42 -19.36 3.27
N LEU A 95 -4.35 -19.03 4.16
CA LEU A 95 -5.69 -18.55 3.83
C LEU A 95 -5.70 -17.06 3.48
N VAL A 96 -4.93 -16.24 4.20
CA VAL A 96 -4.90 -14.77 4.05
C VAL A 96 -3.79 -14.24 3.16
N THR A 97 -2.96 -15.11 2.57
CA THR A 97 -1.88 -14.74 1.65
C THR A 97 -2.23 -15.08 0.21
N CYS A 98 -1.90 -14.18 -0.72
CA CYS A 98 -2.03 -14.45 -2.15
C CYS A 98 -1.16 -15.62 -2.59
N ARG A 99 -1.75 -16.55 -3.34
CA ARG A 99 -1.05 -17.71 -3.88
C ARG A 99 -0.36 -17.32 -5.20
N PRO A 100 0.80 -17.93 -5.52
CA PRO A 100 1.58 -17.55 -6.71
C PRO A 100 0.86 -17.66 -8.08
N HIS A 101 -0.27 -18.37 -8.15
CA HIS A 101 -1.07 -18.56 -9.36
C HIS A 101 -2.27 -17.60 -9.46
N GLU A 102 -2.65 -16.90 -8.38
CA GLU A 102 -3.82 -16.01 -8.37
C GLU A 102 -3.55 -14.71 -9.15
N ARG A 103 -2.34 -14.14 -9.03
CA ARG A 103 -1.75 -13.05 -9.84
C ARG A 103 -2.75 -11.99 -10.33
N SER A 104 -3.55 -11.44 -9.43
CA SER A 104 -4.51 -10.38 -9.75
C SER A 104 -4.77 -9.49 -8.54
N LEU A 105 -5.00 -8.19 -8.79
CA LEU A 105 -5.40 -7.24 -7.75
C LEU A 105 -6.67 -7.71 -7.03
N GLN A 106 -7.67 -8.21 -7.76
CA GLN A 106 -8.91 -8.70 -7.16
C GLN A 106 -8.65 -9.84 -6.16
N ALA A 107 -7.82 -10.82 -6.52
CA ALA A 107 -7.50 -11.92 -5.60
C ALA A 107 -6.76 -11.46 -4.33
N MET A 108 -6.02 -10.35 -4.40
CA MET A 108 -5.44 -9.71 -3.22
C MET A 108 -6.51 -9.05 -2.37
N LEU A 109 -7.39 -8.23 -2.97
CA LEU A 109 -8.49 -7.56 -2.26
C LEU A 109 -9.45 -8.57 -1.60
N ASP A 110 -9.68 -9.73 -2.22
CA ASP A 110 -10.47 -10.81 -1.64
C ASP A 110 -9.91 -11.30 -0.30
N LYS A 111 -8.58 -11.26 -0.10
CA LYS A 111 -7.97 -11.60 1.21
C LYS A 111 -8.32 -10.54 2.27
N PHE A 112 -8.30 -9.25 1.91
CA PHE A 112 -8.74 -8.19 2.81
C PHE A 112 -10.21 -8.35 3.20
N PHE A 113 -11.09 -8.69 2.25
CA PHE A 113 -12.50 -8.94 2.56
C PHE A 113 -12.70 -10.09 3.54
N PHE A 114 -11.80 -11.08 3.54
CA PHE A 114 -11.83 -12.17 4.50
C PHE A 114 -11.39 -11.74 5.91
N PHE A 115 -10.22 -11.11 6.06
CA PHE A 115 -9.64 -10.89 7.39
C PHE A 115 -10.04 -9.55 8.04
N THR A 116 -10.38 -8.51 7.27
CA THR A 116 -10.75 -7.20 7.83
C THR A 116 -11.95 -7.27 8.80
N PRO A 117 -13.01 -8.09 8.57
CA PRO A 117 -14.07 -8.29 9.56
C PRO A 117 -13.59 -8.69 10.96
N ILE A 118 -12.43 -9.34 11.08
CA ILE A 118 -11.85 -9.77 12.37
C ILE A 118 -11.46 -8.56 13.23
N VAL A 119 -11.08 -7.44 12.63
CA VAL A 119 -10.58 -6.25 13.34
C VAL A 119 -11.54 -5.06 13.34
N LYS A 120 -12.58 -5.07 12.50
CA LYS A 120 -13.55 -3.96 12.41
C LYS A 120 -14.15 -3.60 13.77
N GLY A 121 -14.05 -2.33 14.15
CA GLY A 121 -14.52 -1.78 15.43
C GLY A 121 -13.72 -2.24 16.67
N GLN A 122 -12.64 -3.02 16.49
CA GLN A 122 -11.83 -3.55 17.60
C GLN A 122 -10.65 -2.61 17.90
N HIS A 123 -10.92 -1.43 18.45
CA HIS A 123 -9.89 -0.41 18.72
C HIS A 123 -8.70 -0.93 19.53
N ALA A 124 -8.92 -1.73 20.57
CA ALA A 124 -7.84 -2.32 21.35
C ALA A 124 -6.99 -3.32 20.55
N ALA A 125 -7.60 -4.05 19.62
CA ALA A 125 -6.87 -4.95 18.72
C ALA A 125 -6.05 -4.17 17.69
N LEU A 126 -6.61 -3.10 17.11
CA LEU A 126 -5.89 -2.22 16.18
C LEU A 126 -4.68 -1.57 16.86
N GLU A 127 -4.83 -1.13 18.11
CA GLU A 127 -3.73 -0.60 18.91
C GLU A 127 -2.62 -1.66 19.11
N ARG A 128 -2.99 -2.89 19.48
CA ARG A 128 -2.05 -4.02 19.63
C ARG A 128 -1.35 -4.38 18.30
N LEU A 129 -2.08 -4.37 17.19
CA LEU A 129 -1.54 -4.62 15.85
C LEU A 129 -0.57 -3.52 15.41
N ALA A 130 -0.85 -2.26 15.75
CA ALA A 130 0.04 -1.13 15.49
C ALA A 130 1.35 -1.21 16.28
N VAL A 131 1.32 -1.68 17.54
CA VAL A 131 2.56 -2.00 18.29
C VAL A 131 3.37 -3.07 17.55
N ALA A 132 2.72 -4.17 17.16
CA ALA A 132 3.38 -5.28 16.46
C ALA A 132 3.94 -4.86 15.08
N PHE A 133 3.28 -3.93 14.39
CA PHE A 133 3.78 -3.34 13.16
C PHE A 133 5.13 -2.65 13.40
N VAL A 134 5.25 -1.77 14.38
CA VAL A 134 6.53 -1.08 14.68
C VAL A 134 7.63 -2.08 15.08
N GLU A 135 7.29 -3.10 15.87
CA GLU A 135 8.24 -4.17 16.23
C GLU A 135 8.75 -4.92 14.99
N ARG A 136 7.91 -5.13 13.97
CA ARG A 136 8.30 -5.75 12.69
C ARG A 136 9.21 -4.83 11.88
N GLN A 137 8.90 -3.54 11.78
CA GLN A 137 9.74 -2.55 11.10
C GLN A 137 11.15 -2.51 11.70
N ALA A 138 11.24 -2.50 13.04
CA ALA A 138 12.52 -2.50 13.75
C ALA A 138 13.37 -3.75 13.42
N LYS A 139 12.75 -4.94 13.34
CA LYS A 139 13.44 -6.20 12.98
C LYS A 139 14.00 -6.18 11.55
N GLN A 140 13.45 -5.34 10.68
CA GLN A 140 13.91 -5.17 9.29
C GLN A 140 14.91 -4.01 9.12
N ASN A 141 15.31 -3.38 10.22
CA ASN A 141 16.16 -2.19 10.27
C ASN A 141 15.58 -1.00 9.47
N VAL A 142 14.26 -0.85 9.53
CA VAL A 142 13.56 0.35 9.05
C VAL A 142 13.70 1.43 10.12
N LEU A 143 14.20 2.60 9.72
CA LEU A 143 14.37 3.76 10.61
C LEU A 143 13.20 4.74 10.51
N TYR A 144 12.57 4.82 9.34
CA TYR A 144 11.41 5.67 9.08
C TYR A 144 10.40 4.93 8.20
N THR A 145 9.11 5.02 8.54
CA THR A 145 8.04 4.49 7.67
C THR A 145 6.79 5.36 7.65
N GLU A 146 6.15 5.41 6.50
CA GLU A 146 4.81 5.97 6.33
C GLU A 146 3.81 4.83 6.08
N VAL A 147 3.03 4.51 7.12
CA VAL A 147 2.03 3.46 7.06
C VAL A 147 0.69 4.02 6.61
N ARG A 148 0.01 3.33 5.69
CA ARG A 148 -1.24 3.80 5.08
C ARG A 148 -2.42 2.87 5.33
N TYR A 149 -3.62 3.41 5.46
CA TYR A 149 -4.85 2.62 5.60
C TYR A 149 -6.09 3.50 5.43
N SER A 150 -7.24 2.88 5.20
CA SER A 150 -8.52 3.58 5.27
C SER A 150 -9.15 3.38 6.65
N PRO A 151 -9.33 4.44 7.47
CA PRO A 151 -9.93 4.29 8.78
C PRO A 151 -11.38 3.79 8.70
N HIS A 152 -12.11 4.20 7.66
CA HIS A 152 -13.49 3.78 7.40
C HIS A 152 -13.63 2.27 7.14
N LEU A 153 -12.59 1.61 6.60
CA LEU A 153 -12.61 0.16 6.39
C LEU A 153 -12.34 -0.64 7.68
N LEU A 154 -11.78 -0.01 8.70
CA LEU A 154 -11.48 -0.61 10.01
C LEU A 154 -12.50 -0.19 11.09
N ALA A 155 -13.31 0.81 10.79
CA ALA A 155 -14.39 1.29 11.65
C ALA A 155 -15.50 0.26 11.81
N SER A 156 -16.17 0.27 12.97
CA SER A 156 -17.47 -0.37 13.13
C SER A 156 -18.49 0.30 12.20
N ALA A 157 -19.25 -0.49 11.43
CA ALA A 157 -20.36 0.07 10.67
C ALA A 157 -21.48 0.47 11.65
N SER A 158 -22.02 1.69 11.53
CA SER A 158 -23.21 2.09 12.27
C SER A 158 -24.46 1.49 11.60
N SER A 159 -24.65 0.18 11.74
CA SER A 159 -25.93 -0.48 12.01
C SER A 159 -25.87 -1.97 11.66
N CYS A 160 -26.49 -2.74 12.55
CA CYS A 160 -26.84 -4.13 12.40
C CYS A 160 -27.84 -4.32 11.23
N GLY A 161 -27.41 -4.85 10.10
CA GLY A 161 -28.30 -5.26 9.00
C GLY A 161 -27.55 -5.61 7.72
N ARG A 162 -28.08 -6.58 6.96
CA ARG A 162 -27.53 -7.05 5.67
C ARG A 162 -27.89 -6.15 4.48
N ASP A 163 -28.49 -5.00 4.75
CA ASP A 163 -28.90 -4.04 3.73
C ASP A 163 -27.91 -2.87 3.70
N THR A 164 -27.58 -2.42 2.51
CA THR A 164 -26.72 -1.27 2.21
C THR A 164 -27.23 0.02 2.90
N ALA A 165 -26.86 0.28 4.15
CA ALA A 165 -27.11 1.56 4.82
C ALA A 165 -26.33 1.67 6.15
N GLY A 166 -25.06 2.04 6.06
CA GLY A 166 -24.26 2.37 7.24
C GLY A 166 -22.81 2.62 6.88
N ALA A 167 -22.53 3.73 6.18
CA ALA A 167 -21.16 4.22 6.10
C ALA A 167 -20.62 4.36 7.54
N ALA A 168 -19.35 3.98 7.76
CA ALA A 168 -18.69 4.28 9.01
C ALA A 168 -18.81 5.77 9.30
N SER A 169 -19.21 6.14 10.52
CA SER A 169 -19.30 7.55 10.88
C SER A 169 -17.91 8.17 10.94
N GLU A 170 -17.82 9.48 10.67
CA GLU A 170 -16.59 10.28 10.86
C GLU A 170 -15.97 10.02 12.24
N GLU A 171 -16.81 9.91 13.28
CA GLU A 171 -16.37 9.67 14.66
C GLU A 171 -15.73 8.28 14.86
N GLU A 172 -16.32 7.23 14.28
CA GLU A 172 -15.72 5.90 14.39
C GLU A 172 -14.41 5.82 13.59
N ALA A 173 -14.35 6.43 12.40
CA ALA A 173 -13.11 6.56 11.64
C ALA A 173 -12.03 7.31 12.45
N ARG A 174 -12.41 8.38 13.17
CA ARG A 174 -11.52 9.11 14.09
C ARG A 174 -11.00 8.21 15.21
N LEU A 175 -11.87 7.42 15.85
CA LEU A 175 -11.48 6.49 16.92
C LEU A 175 -10.49 5.43 16.42
N VAL A 176 -10.65 4.94 15.19
CA VAL A 176 -9.68 4.07 14.53
C VAL A 176 -8.32 4.76 14.42
N VAL A 177 -8.25 5.98 13.85
CA VAL A 177 -6.97 6.68 13.69
C VAL A 177 -6.30 6.93 15.05
N GLN A 178 -7.09 7.28 16.07
CA GLN A 178 -6.58 7.45 17.43
C GLN A 178 -6.02 6.14 18.01
N ALA A 179 -6.71 5.01 17.81
CA ALA A 179 -6.24 3.70 18.27
C ALA A 179 -4.93 3.28 17.61
N VAL A 180 -4.84 3.43 16.28
CA VAL A 180 -3.61 3.16 15.54
C VAL A 180 -2.50 4.10 16.03
N THR A 181 -2.77 5.39 16.20
CA THR A 181 -1.80 6.38 16.69
C THR A 181 -1.25 6.01 18.08
N ARG A 182 -2.10 5.56 19.01
CA ARG A 182 -1.66 5.10 20.34
C ARG A 182 -0.72 3.90 20.24
N GLY A 183 -1.06 2.92 19.41
CA GLY A 183 -0.26 1.71 19.23
C GLY A 183 1.09 1.99 18.54
N LEU A 184 1.08 2.83 17.50
CA LEU A 184 2.30 3.28 16.83
C LEU A 184 3.22 4.00 17.82
N ARG A 185 2.70 4.94 18.63
CA ARG A 185 3.50 5.64 19.64
C ARG A 185 4.06 4.69 20.69
N ALA A 186 3.27 3.74 21.17
CA ALA A 186 3.74 2.73 22.12
C ALA A 186 4.85 1.85 21.53
N GLY A 187 4.76 1.50 20.25
CA GLY A 187 5.82 0.80 19.51
C GLY A 187 7.09 1.65 19.37
N CYS A 188 6.95 2.90 18.90
CA CYS A 188 8.07 3.83 18.71
C CYS A 188 8.79 4.16 20.03
N ALA A 189 8.08 4.17 21.16
CA ALA A 189 8.71 4.37 22.47
C ALA A 189 9.68 3.24 22.85
N ARG A 190 9.53 2.05 22.26
CA ARG A 190 10.32 0.84 22.56
C ARG A 190 11.37 0.53 21.48
N HIS A 191 11.26 1.16 20.31
CA HIS A 191 12.08 0.86 19.14
C HIS A 191 12.50 2.14 18.42
N HIS A 192 13.71 2.17 17.88
CA HIS A 192 14.22 3.32 17.12
C HIS A 192 13.66 3.38 15.69
N VAL A 193 12.33 3.44 15.57
CA VAL A 193 11.60 3.59 14.32
C VAL A 193 10.72 4.81 14.43
N GLU A 194 10.87 5.75 13.51
CA GLU A 194 9.94 6.86 13.35
C GLU A 194 8.82 6.47 12.40
N VAL A 195 7.58 6.73 12.78
CA VAL A 195 6.41 6.34 11.98
C VAL A 195 5.50 7.53 11.76
N ASN A 196 4.98 7.68 10.55
CA ASN A 196 3.83 8.53 10.25
C ASN A 196 2.79 7.79 9.44
N GLN A 197 1.63 8.45 9.27
CA GLN A 197 0.43 7.85 8.73
C GLN A 197 -0.01 8.56 7.45
N LEU A 198 -0.54 7.81 6.51
CA LEU A 198 -1.29 8.33 5.37
C LEU A 198 -2.71 7.76 5.45
N LEU A 199 -3.73 8.61 5.27
CA LEU A 199 -5.11 8.13 5.20
C LEU A 199 -5.50 7.89 3.75
N CYS A 200 -6.03 6.70 3.47
CA CYS A 200 -6.43 6.30 2.12
C CYS A 200 -7.89 6.63 1.86
N LEU A 201 -8.13 7.41 0.80
CA LEU A 201 -9.34 7.32 0.00
C LEU A 201 -9.43 5.91 -0.60
N ILE A 202 -10.65 5.42 -0.86
CA ILE A 202 -10.89 4.08 -1.36
C ILE A 202 -11.66 4.16 -2.66
N ASP A 203 -11.06 3.67 -3.74
CA ASP A 203 -11.70 3.58 -5.03
C ASP A 203 -13.05 2.83 -4.92
N GLY A 204 -14.10 3.40 -5.52
CA GLY A 204 -15.47 2.89 -5.41
C GLY A 204 -16.21 3.29 -4.13
N ARG A 205 -15.59 4.04 -3.20
CA ARG A 205 -16.20 4.51 -1.93
C ARG A 205 -16.13 6.04 -1.78
N PRO A 206 -16.72 6.81 -2.72
CA PRO A 206 -16.66 8.27 -2.71
C PRO A 206 -17.27 8.91 -1.44
N GLU A 207 -18.18 8.22 -0.75
CA GLU A 207 -18.81 8.71 0.47
C GLU A 207 -17.82 8.89 1.65
N PHE A 208 -16.65 8.24 1.61
CA PHE A 208 -15.61 8.39 2.63
C PHE A 208 -14.70 9.60 2.40
N ALA A 209 -14.81 10.24 1.24
CA ALA A 209 -13.79 11.16 0.78
C ALA A 209 -13.68 12.41 1.66
N LEU A 210 -14.82 13.03 2.00
CA LEU A 210 -14.83 14.25 2.81
C LEU A 210 -14.21 14.02 4.20
N ASP A 211 -14.64 12.96 4.87
CA ASP A 211 -14.21 12.63 6.23
C ASP A 211 -12.73 12.26 6.27
N THR A 212 -12.24 11.55 5.25
CA THR A 212 -10.81 11.24 5.10
C THR A 212 -9.96 12.51 5.01
N VAL A 213 -10.38 13.50 4.21
CA VAL A 213 -9.66 14.77 4.07
C VAL A 213 -9.67 15.57 5.38
N LYS A 214 -10.84 15.69 6.03
CA LYS A 214 -10.94 16.38 7.34
C LYS A 214 -10.03 15.75 8.39
N LEU A 215 -10.07 14.42 8.53
CA LEU A 215 -9.23 13.70 9.49
C LEU A 215 -7.74 13.91 9.22
N ALA A 216 -7.33 13.90 7.94
CA ALA A 216 -5.94 14.17 7.57
C ALA A 216 -5.52 15.61 7.90
N GLU A 217 -6.39 16.60 7.68
CA GLU A 217 -6.15 18.00 8.06
C GLU A 217 -5.97 18.15 9.57
N GLU A 218 -6.86 17.55 10.37
CA GLU A 218 -6.88 17.71 11.82
C GLU A 218 -5.76 16.96 12.54
N MET A 219 -5.38 15.78 12.04
CA MET A 219 -4.42 14.91 12.71
C MET A 219 -2.96 15.12 12.26
N ARG A 220 -2.70 16.17 11.46
CA ARG A 220 -1.36 16.53 10.95
C ARG A 220 -0.38 17.07 11.99
N ALA A 221 -0.87 17.65 13.08
CA ALA A 221 -0.02 18.29 14.10
C ALA A 221 0.60 17.30 15.10
N SER A 222 0.27 16.01 15.00
CA SER A 222 0.55 15.00 16.01
C SER A 222 1.92 14.31 15.86
N TRP A 223 2.98 15.03 15.47
CA TRP A 223 4.29 14.43 15.21
C TRP A 223 5.01 13.97 16.50
N PRO A 224 5.69 12.80 16.52
CA PRO A 224 5.67 11.73 15.51
C PRO A 224 4.36 10.90 15.57
N CYS A 225 4.13 10.09 14.55
CA CYS A 225 2.87 9.37 14.29
C CYS A 225 1.74 10.31 13.84
N ALA A 226 2.08 11.43 13.20
CA ALA A 226 1.10 12.32 12.59
C ALA A 226 0.50 11.71 11.32
N VAL A 227 -0.67 12.20 10.91
CA VAL A 227 -1.14 12.01 9.54
C VAL A 227 -0.43 13.02 8.65
N VAL A 228 0.44 12.56 7.75
CA VAL A 228 1.33 13.43 6.96
C VAL A 228 0.88 13.59 5.51
N GLY A 229 -0.22 12.96 5.12
CA GLY A 229 -0.73 13.05 3.77
C GLY A 229 -1.91 12.12 3.51
N VAL A 230 -2.35 12.12 2.26
CA VAL A 230 -3.49 11.32 1.77
C VAL A 230 -3.04 10.48 0.59
N ASP A 231 -3.63 9.29 0.48
CA ASP A 231 -3.49 8.37 -0.64
C ASP A 231 -4.88 8.01 -1.22
N ILE A 232 -4.91 7.36 -2.37
CA ILE A 232 -6.07 6.64 -2.88
C ILE A 232 -5.64 5.22 -3.26
N ALA A 233 -6.41 4.21 -2.82
CA ALA A 233 -6.07 2.81 -2.97
C ALA A 233 -7.30 1.95 -3.35
N ALA A 234 -7.12 0.63 -3.38
CA ALA A 234 -8.11 -0.41 -3.71
C ALA A 234 -8.58 -0.49 -5.18
N GLY A 235 -7.97 0.28 -6.07
CA GLY A 235 -8.28 0.26 -7.50
C GLY A 235 -7.87 1.54 -8.21
N GLU A 236 -8.10 1.56 -9.52
CA GLU A 236 -7.79 2.69 -10.39
C GLU A 236 -9.02 3.18 -11.21
N ALA A 237 -10.23 2.73 -10.88
CA ALA A 237 -11.46 3.10 -11.60
C ALA A 237 -11.88 4.55 -11.35
N HIS A 238 -11.35 5.21 -10.32
CA HIS A 238 -11.50 6.65 -10.12
C HIS A 238 -10.89 7.48 -11.28
N PHE A 239 -10.04 6.86 -12.11
CA PHE A 239 -9.59 7.44 -13.37
C PHE A 239 -10.53 7.19 -14.56
N ASP A 240 -11.63 6.43 -14.47
CA ASP A 240 -12.43 6.11 -15.67
C ASP A 240 -13.32 7.30 -16.11
N ASP A 241 -13.66 8.21 -15.20
CA ASP A 241 -14.52 9.38 -15.46
C ASP A 241 -13.76 10.64 -15.95
N VAL A 242 -12.54 10.50 -16.50
CA VAL A 242 -11.76 11.66 -17.01
C VAL A 242 -12.17 12.05 -18.43
N ALA A 243 -13.29 12.77 -18.54
CA ALA A 243 -13.27 13.89 -19.47
C ALA A 243 -12.44 15.00 -18.81
N PHE A 244 -11.22 15.26 -19.31
CA PHE A 244 -10.48 16.48 -19.00
C PHE A 244 -11.27 17.66 -19.58
N LYS A 245 -12.29 18.13 -18.85
CA LYS A 245 -12.88 19.43 -19.11
C LYS A 245 -12.05 20.42 -18.31
N ASP A 246 -11.52 21.45 -18.96
CA ASP A 246 -10.65 22.50 -18.38
C ASP A 246 -11.26 23.33 -17.23
N ALA A 247 -12.34 22.86 -16.60
CA ALA A 247 -12.96 23.51 -15.48
C ALA A 247 -12.43 22.89 -14.18
N ALA A 248 -11.29 23.39 -13.70
CA ALA A 248 -10.92 23.23 -12.30
C ALA A 248 -12.10 23.77 -11.46
N GLY A 249 -12.75 22.88 -10.70
CA GLY A 249 -13.81 23.27 -9.78
C GLY A 249 -13.29 24.30 -8.79
N SER A 250 -14.11 25.29 -8.41
CA SER A 250 -13.77 26.17 -7.29
C SER A 250 -13.75 25.36 -5.98
N GLU A 251 -12.99 25.81 -4.98
CA GLU A 251 -12.94 25.13 -3.67
C GLU A 251 -14.34 24.95 -3.04
N ALA A 252 -15.24 25.90 -3.27
CA ALA A 252 -16.63 25.82 -2.83
C ALA A 252 -17.42 24.72 -3.55
N ALA A 253 -17.22 24.57 -4.86
CA ALA A 253 -17.87 23.51 -5.65
C ALA A 253 -17.33 22.12 -5.28
N ASP A 254 -16.02 22.01 -5.03
CA ASP A 254 -15.41 20.77 -4.56
C ASP A 254 -15.98 20.37 -3.18
N LEU A 255 -16.14 21.33 -2.25
CA LEU A 255 -16.75 21.07 -0.95
C LEU A 255 -18.22 20.64 -1.07
N GLU A 256 -19.02 21.32 -1.89
CA GLU A 256 -20.42 20.95 -2.11
C GLU A 256 -20.55 19.53 -2.70
N LEU A 257 -19.67 19.16 -3.64
CA LEU A 257 -19.62 17.82 -4.20
C LEU A 257 -19.26 16.77 -3.14
N LEU A 258 -18.28 17.05 -2.28
CA LEU A 258 -17.87 16.16 -1.20
C LEU A 258 -18.97 15.98 -0.15
N GLU A 259 -19.68 17.05 0.23
CA GLU A 259 -20.83 17.00 1.15
C GLU A 259 -22.03 16.26 0.56
N ARG A 260 -22.21 16.34 -0.76
CA ARG A 260 -23.20 15.52 -1.48
C ARG A 260 -22.79 14.05 -1.46
N ALA A 261 -21.50 13.75 -1.62
CA ALA A 261 -20.98 12.38 -1.59
C ALA A 261 -21.10 11.70 -0.23
N ALA A 262 -20.84 12.43 0.86
CA ALA A 262 -21.09 11.94 2.21
C ALA A 262 -22.56 11.52 2.45
N ARG A 263 -23.50 12.00 1.63
CA ARG A 263 -24.93 11.65 1.66
C ARG A 263 -25.34 10.64 0.57
N GLY A 264 -24.37 10.00 -0.09
CA GLY A 264 -24.60 8.97 -1.11
C GLY A 264 -24.81 9.47 -2.54
N GLY A 265 -24.42 10.72 -2.86
CA GLY A 265 -24.48 11.26 -4.22
C GLY A 265 -23.11 11.41 -4.91
N GLY A 266 -23.09 11.74 -6.20
CA GLY A 266 -21.84 12.01 -6.94
C GLY A 266 -21.13 10.76 -7.46
N GLY A 267 -20.35 10.94 -8.53
CA GLY A 267 -19.61 9.88 -9.20
C GLY A 267 -18.26 9.57 -8.55
N ASN A 268 -17.77 8.34 -8.76
CA ASN A 268 -16.51 7.87 -8.19
C ASN A 268 -15.33 8.79 -8.57
N GLY A 269 -15.13 9.08 -9.86
CA GLY A 269 -13.97 9.88 -10.28
C GLY A 269 -14.07 11.38 -9.95
N GLU A 270 -15.26 11.99 -10.05
CA GLU A 270 -15.42 13.42 -9.74
C GLU A 270 -15.21 13.73 -8.25
N VAL A 271 -15.73 12.88 -7.36
CA VAL A 271 -15.62 13.08 -5.90
C VAL A 271 -14.18 12.89 -5.44
N HIS A 272 -13.49 11.84 -5.90
CA HIS A 272 -12.09 11.61 -5.55
C HIS A 272 -11.19 12.72 -6.06
N ARG A 273 -11.42 13.24 -7.28
CA ARG A 273 -10.68 14.42 -7.79
C ARG A 273 -10.90 15.66 -6.93
N ALA A 274 -12.14 15.95 -6.54
CA ALA A 274 -12.44 17.06 -5.64
C ALA A 274 -11.75 16.90 -4.28
N ALA A 275 -11.72 15.68 -3.72
CA ALA A 275 -11.01 15.39 -2.48
C ALA A 275 -9.50 15.65 -2.59
N LEU A 276 -8.87 15.17 -3.67
CA LEU A 276 -7.44 15.35 -3.91
C LEU A 276 -7.08 16.82 -4.17
N ARG A 277 -7.89 17.55 -4.93
CA ARG A 277 -7.70 19.02 -5.09
C ARG A 277 -7.82 19.75 -3.76
N ARG A 278 -8.79 19.36 -2.93
CA ARG A 278 -8.94 19.92 -1.58
C ARG A 278 -7.70 19.64 -0.72
N CYS A 279 -7.17 18.41 -0.72
CA CYS A 279 -5.92 18.09 -0.05
C CYS A 279 -4.78 19.02 -0.49
N ALA A 280 -4.60 19.19 -1.79
CA ALA A 280 -3.58 20.07 -2.35
C ALA A 280 -3.77 21.53 -1.92
N ALA A 281 -5.01 22.05 -1.99
CA ALA A 281 -5.34 23.41 -1.55
C ALA A 281 -5.08 23.63 -0.05
N ARG A 282 -5.12 22.56 0.76
CA ARG A 282 -4.89 22.56 2.21
C ARG A 282 -3.44 22.21 2.58
N GLY A 283 -2.57 22.05 1.58
CA GLY A 283 -1.17 21.70 1.76
C GLY A 283 -0.98 20.33 2.42
N LEU A 284 -1.87 19.38 2.14
CA LEU A 284 -1.69 17.97 2.48
C LEU A 284 -0.91 17.27 1.34
N PRO A 285 0.27 16.68 1.64
CA PRO A 285 0.99 15.86 0.68
C PRO A 285 0.13 14.73 0.12
N LEU A 286 0.33 14.45 -1.17
CA LEU A 286 -0.37 13.40 -1.91
C LEU A 286 0.60 12.35 -2.43
N THR A 287 0.25 11.08 -2.21
CA THR A 287 0.68 9.94 -3.02
C THR A 287 -0.55 9.32 -3.66
N ILE A 288 -0.44 8.71 -4.84
CA ILE A 288 -1.59 8.13 -5.53
C ILE A 288 -1.18 6.77 -6.11
N HIS A 289 -1.93 5.71 -5.82
CA HIS A 289 -1.82 4.46 -6.57
C HIS A 289 -2.22 4.68 -8.02
N ALA A 290 -1.27 4.49 -8.94
CA ALA A 290 -1.53 4.62 -10.37
C ALA A 290 -0.55 3.77 -11.19
N GLY A 291 -1.05 3.18 -12.27
CA GLY A 291 -0.23 2.39 -13.19
C GLY A 291 0.29 1.10 -12.57
N GLU A 292 -0.39 0.55 -11.57
CA GLU A 292 -0.13 -0.80 -11.07
C GLU A 292 -0.78 -1.81 -12.01
N CYS A 293 -2.11 -1.77 -12.05
CA CYS A 293 -2.95 -2.60 -12.90
C CYS A 293 -3.69 -1.76 -13.95
N GLY A 294 -3.86 -0.45 -13.70
CA GLY A 294 -4.39 0.51 -14.67
C GLY A 294 -3.35 0.99 -15.69
N PRO A 295 -3.77 1.69 -16.75
CA PRO A 295 -2.90 2.13 -17.84
C PRO A 295 -1.89 3.22 -17.41
N ALA A 296 -0.88 3.48 -18.25
CA ALA A 296 0.15 4.49 -17.97
C ALA A 296 -0.42 5.92 -17.86
N GLU A 297 -1.54 6.17 -18.52
CA GLU A 297 -2.31 7.40 -18.53
C GLU A 297 -2.83 7.77 -17.13
N ASN A 298 -3.05 6.79 -16.25
CA ASN A 298 -3.42 7.03 -14.86
C ASN A 298 -2.29 7.71 -14.10
N VAL A 299 -1.03 7.34 -14.36
CA VAL A 299 0.14 7.99 -13.76
C VAL A 299 0.25 9.45 -14.20
N ILE A 300 0.00 9.71 -15.48
CA ILE A 300 0.00 11.08 -16.03
C ILE A 300 -1.13 11.90 -15.38
N SER A 301 -2.30 11.29 -15.20
CA SER A 301 -3.44 11.92 -14.55
C SER A 301 -3.16 12.22 -13.07
N ALA A 302 -2.53 11.30 -12.34
CA ALA A 302 -2.21 11.43 -10.92
C ALA A 302 -1.32 12.65 -10.60
N VAL A 303 -0.36 12.97 -11.47
CA VAL A 303 0.52 14.14 -11.30
C VAL A 303 -0.10 15.43 -11.86
N HIS A 304 -1.24 15.34 -12.54
CA HIS A 304 -1.92 16.50 -13.12
C HIS A 304 -2.60 17.33 -12.01
N ARG A 305 -2.74 18.64 -12.23
CA ARG A 305 -3.38 19.57 -11.28
C ARG A 305 -4.81 19.20 -10.90
N GLU A 306 -5.53 18.53 -11.79
CA GLU A 306 -6.90 18.05 -11.52
C GLU A 306 -6.97 16.94 -10.46
N TYR A 307 -5.86 16.25 -10.22
CA TYR A 307 -5.68 15.25 -9.17
C TYR A 307 -4.79 15.75 -8.03
N GLY A 308 -4.57 17.07 -7.93
CA GLY A 308 -3.84 17.69 -6.82
C GLY A 308 -2.31 17.64 -6.93
N CYS A 309 -1.75 17.32 -8.11
CA CYS A 309 -0.31 17.30 -8.36
C CYS A 309 0.47 16.34 -7.42
N ALA A 310 0.12 15.05 -7.41
CA ALA A 310 0.85 14.08 -6.59
C ALA A 310 2.35 14.06 -6.94
N LEU A 311 3.21 14.08 -5.92
CA LEU A 311 4.68 14.02 -6.09
C LEU A 311 5.23 12.60 -5.92
N ARG A 312 4.42 11.71 -5.33
CA ARG A 312 4.72 10.28 -5.23
C ARG A 312 3.63 9.47 -5.90
N ILE A 313 4.02 8.37 -6.52
CA ILE A 313 3.13 7.44 -7.20
C ILE A 313 3.35 6.07 -6.58
N GLY A 314 2.28 5.51 -6.01
CA GLY A 314 2.24 4.09 -5.66
C GLY A 314 2.38 3.27 -6.93
N HIS A 315 3.42 2.44 -7.00
CA HIS A 315 3.73 1.57 -8.13
C HIS A 315 4.26 2.28 -9.40
N GLY A 316 3.38 2.73 -10.31
CA GLY A 316 3.76 3.38 -11.58
C GLY A 316 4.36 2.47 -12.65
N TYR A 317 4.23 1.15 -12.52
CA TYR A 317 4.88 0.16 -13.37
C TYR A 317 4.55 0.30 -14.86
N LYS A 318 3.26 0.51 -15.21
CA LYS A 318 2.83 0.59 -16.62
C LYS A 318 3.46 1.75 -17.37
N LEU A 319 3.66 2.89 -16.70
CA LEU A 319 4.37 4.00 -17.31
C LEU A 319 5.83 3.65 -17.57
N ILE A 320 6.51 3.05 -16.58
CA ILE A 320 7.92 2.66 -16.72
C ILE A 320 8.10 1.65 -17.85
N TYR A 321 7.20 0.67 -18.02
CA TYR A 321 7.24 -0.24 -19.16
C TYR A 321 7.10 0.50 -20.49
N LYS A 322 6.07 1.35 -20.62
CA LYS A 322 5.80 2.11 -21.85
C LYS A 322 7.01 2.97 -22.25
N LEU A 323 7.69 3.56 -21.27
CA LEU A 323 8.92 4.31 -21.48
C LEU A 323 10.07 3.39 -21.88
N ALA A 324 10.27 2.27 -21.18
CA ALA A 324 11.37 1.36 -21.47
C ALA A 324 11.21 0.61 -22.80
N GLU A 325 10.00 0.41 -23.31
CA GLU A 325 9.73 -0.13 -24.65
C GLU A 325 10.10 0.88 -25.74
N ARG A 326 9.75 2.16 -25.57
CA ARG A 326 10.19 3.23 -26.49
C ARG A 326 11.71 3.31 -26.58
N MET A 327 12.41 3.02 -25.49
CA MET A 327 13.88 3.01 -25.41
C MET A 327 14.56 1.74 -25.95
N ARG A 328 13.80 0.69 -26.30
CA ARG A 328 14.37 -0.51 -26.97
C ARG A 328 14.43 -0.36 -28.49
N GLY A 329 13.66 0.56 -29.06
CA GLY A 329 13.58 0.79 -30.51
C GLY A 329 14.82 1.45 -31.13
N ASP A 330 15.67 2.11 -30.32
CA ASP A 330 16.84 2.87 -30.79
C ASP A 330 18.19 2.15 -30.55
N GLY A 331 18.18 0.97 -29.92
CA GLY A 331 19.37 0.19 -29.62
C GLY A 331 20.28 0.75 -28.51
N SER A 332 19.94 1.90 -27.90
CA SER A 332 20.66 2.43 -26.74
C SER A 332 19.70 3.20 -25.82
N CYS A 333 19.33 2.56 -24.71
CA CYS A 333 18.58 3.15 -23.63
C CYS A 333 19.45 4.21 -22.91
N SER A 334 19.60 5.41 -23.50
CA SER A 334 20.40 6.48 -22.93
C SER A 334 19.62 7.22 -21.83
N PRO A 335 20.26 7.65 -20.73
CA PRO A 335 19.60 8.44 -19.71
C PRO A 335 18.95 9.73 -20.23
N THR A 336 19.56 10.36 -21.23
CA THR A 336 19.05 11.59 -21.87
C THR A 336 17.75 11.34 -22.62
N ALA A 337 17.66 10.25 -23.40
CA ALA A 337 16.43 9.89 -24.09
C ALA A 337 15.29 9.56 -23.10
N ALA A 338 15.61 8.87 -21.99
CA ALA A 338 14.63 8.64 -20.93
C ALA A 338 14.13 9.96 -20.34
N ALA A 339 15.04 10.85 -19.93
CA ALA A 339 14.70 12.14 -19.33
C ALA A 339 13.78 12.97 -20.25
N ALA A 340 14.10 13.03 -21.55
CA ALA A 340 13.26 13.70 -22.54
C ALA A 340 11.88 13.04 -22.68
N ALA A 341 11.79 11.70 -22.62
CA ALA A 341 10.53 10.99 -22.68
C ALA A 341 9.64 11.28 -21.45
N PHE A 342 10.21 11.28 -20.24
CA PHE A 342 9.49 11.69 -19.02
C PHE A 342 8.97 13.13 -19.11
N GLU A 343 9.78 14.05 -19.61
CA GLU A 343 9.40 15.45 -19.82
C GLU A 343 8.29 15.61 -20.87
N SER A 344 8.36 14.87 -21.98
CA SER A 344 7.33 14.91 -23.04
C SER A 344 5.94 14.45 -22.57
N LEU A 345 5.87 13.73 -21.46
CA LEU A 345 4.62 13.28 -20.83
C LEU A 345 4.08 14.27 -19.79
N GLY A 346 4.74 15.41 -19.60
CA GLY A 346 4.31 16.45 -18.65
C GLY A 346 4.54 16.08 -17.19
N LEU A 347 5.37 15.07 -16.90
CA LEU A 347 5.68 14.71 -15.52
C LEU A 347 6.62 15.76 -14.88
N PRO A 348 6.33 16.22 -13.66
CA PRO A 348 7.22 17.14 -12.96
C PRO A 348 8.57 16.47 -12.66
N ALA A 349 9.63 17.28 -12.55
CA ALA A 349 10.92 16.76 -12.10
C ALA A 349 10.81 16.25 -10.66
N GLY A 350 11.45 15.12 -10.36
CA GLY A 350 11.51 14.59 -8.99
C GLY A 350 10.33 13.75 -8.54
N VAL A 351 9.45 13.27 -9.44
CA VAL A 351 8.44 12.27 -9.08
C VAL A 351 9.11 11.02 -8.50
N HIS A 352 8.58 10.53 -7.38
CA HIS A 352 9.03 9.33 -6.71
C HIS A 352 8.06 8.17 -6.95
N PHE A 353 8.55 7.05 -7.48
CA PHE A 353 7.78 5.82 -7.60
C PHE A 353 8.03 4.92 -6.39
N GLU A 354 6.98 4.67 -5.63
CA GLU A 354 6.99 3.77 -4.48
C GLU A 354 6.83 2.33 -5.01
N CYS A 355 7.95 1.64 -5.26
CA CYS A 355 7.93 0.34 -5.93
C CYS A 355 7.77 -0.79 -4.92
N CYS A 356 6.91 -1.76 -5.23
CA CYS A 356 6.59 -2.91 -4.38
C CYS A 356 6.83 -4.21 -5.16
N PRO A 357 8.09 -4.69 -5.30
CA PRO A 357 8.43 -5.75 -6.24
C PRO A 357 7.68 -7.07 -6.00
N THR A 358 7.55 -7.49 -4.75
CA THR A 358 6.79 -8.71 -4.40
C THR A 358 5.29 -8.53 -4.61
N SER A 359 4.74 -7.36 -4.25
CA SER A 359 3.34 -7.02 -4.49
C SER A 359 3.00 -7.08 -5.98
N SER A 360 3.85 -6.50 -6.84
CA SER A 360 3.65 -6.46 -8.29
C SER A 360 3.49 -7.86 -8.92
N VAL A 361 4.15 -8.87 -8.36
CA VAL A 361 4.01 -10.27 -8.81
C VAL A 361 2.70 -10.87 -8.31
N ALA A 362 2.33 -10.60 -7.06
CA ALA A 362 1.10 -11.08 -6.44
C ALA A 362 -0.16 -10.47 -7.10
N THR A 363 -0.11 -9.21 -7.50
CA THR A 363 -1.22 -8.49 -8.17
C THR A 363 -1.23 -8.71 -9.68
N GLY A 364 -0.21 -9.38 -10.24
CA GLY A 364 -0.08 -9.62 -11.69
C GLY A 364 0.38 -8.40 -12.48
N ALA A 365 0.70 -7.28 -11.81
CA ALA A 365 1.29 -6.10 -12.44
C ALA A 365 2.64 -6.38 -13.12
N PHE A 366 3.37 -7.39 -12.65
CA PHE A 366 4.60 -7.90 -13.23
C PHE A 366 4.65 -9.43 -13.26
N SER A 367 5.18 -9.98 -14.36
CA SER A 367 5.33 -11.42 -14.57
C SER A 367 6.66 -11.83 -15.22
N GLY A 368 7.59 -10.89 -15.40
CA GLY A 368 8.88 -11.10 -16.08
C GLY A 368 10.03 -11.52 -15.17
N GLU A 369 11.25 -11.45 -15.70
CA GLU A 369 12.47 -11.68 -14.91
C GLU A 369 12.84 -10.46 -14.06
N TRP A 370 13.30 -10.64 -12.82
CA TRP A 370 13.60 -9.54 -11.90
C TRP A 370 14.51 -8.43 -12.47
N ARG A 371 15.44 -8.75 -13.37
CA ARG A 371 16.30 -7.76 -14.05
C ARG A 371 15.51 -6.78 -14.94
N ASP A 372 14.35 -7.19 -15.41
CA ASP A 372 13.43 -6.41 -16.23
C ASP A 372 12.39 -5.66 -15.42
N HIS A 373 12.35 -5.85 -14.10
CA HIS A 373 11.40 -5.15 -13.23
C HIS A 373 11.56 -3.62 -13.38
N PRO A 374 10.47 -2.85 -13.45
CA PRO A 374 10.46 -1.39 -13.59
C PRO A 374 11.42 -0.66 -12.65
N ALA A 375 11.40 -1.03 -11.37
CA ALA A 375 12.31 -0.48 -10.36
C ALA A 375 13.79 -0.67 -10.72
N ALA A 376 14.16 -1.87 -11.20
CA ALA A 376 15.54 -2.16 -11.59
C ALA A 376 15.98 -1.31 -12.80
N ARG A 377 15.08 -1.09 -13.77
CA ARG A 377 15.36 -0.28 -14.97
C ARG A 377 15.54 1.19 -14.64
N VAL A 378 14.63 1.77 -13.86
CA VAL A 378 14.75 3.17 -13.44
C VAL A 378 16.02 3.39 -12.62
N HIS A 379 16.33 2.47 -11.71
CA HIS A 379 17.57 2.52 -10.94
C HIS A 379 18.81 2.49 -11.85
N ALA A 380 18.87 1.57 -12.81
CA ALA A 380 19.98 1.45 -13.74
C ALA A 380 20.19 2.73 -14.57
N LEU A 381 19.12 3.33 -15.09
CA LEU A 381 19.18 4.60 -15.84
C LEU A 381 19.72 5.74 -14.98
N ARG A 382 19.25 5.84 -13.74
CA ARG A 382 19.71 6.87 -12.80
C ARG A 382 21.19 6.70 -12.43
N MET A 383 21.66 5.45 -12.27
CA MET A 383 23.08 5.18 -12.02
C MET A 383 23.96 5.50 -13.23
N GLN A 384 23.50 5.22 -14.45
CA GLN A 384 24.20 5.60 -15.68
C GLN A 384 24.33 7.12 -15.83
N ALA A 385 23.25 7.87 -15.59
CA ALA A 385 23.27 9.34 -15.62
C ALA A 385 24.26 9.96 -14.60
N ARG A 386 24.30 9.39 -13.39
CA ARG A 386 25.26 9.80 -12.35
C ARG A 386 26.69 9.50 -12.78
N GLY A 387 26.93 8.31 -13.34
CA GLY A 387 28.24 7.91 -13.83
C GLY A 387 28.77 8.78 -14.97
N SER A 388 27.89 9.39 -15.76
CA SER A 388 28.26 10.33 -16.82
C SER A 388 28.38 11.79 -16.35
N GLY A 389 28.05 12.10 -15.09
CA GLY A 389 28.04 13.48 -14.56
C GLY A 389 26.90 14.35 -15.10
N ASP A 390 25.86 13.76 -15.68
CA ASP A 390 24.72 14.48 -16.26
C ASP A 390 23.64 14.74 -15.19
N GLU A 391 23.91 15.71 -14.32
CA GLU A 391 23.01 16.07 -13.21
C GLU A 391 21.62 16.54 -13.68
N ALA A 392 21.52 17.11 -14.89
CA ALA A 392 20.24 17.50 -15.47
C ALA A 392 19.36 16.27 -15.76
N CYS A 393 19.94 15.21 -16.34
CA CYS A 393 19.25 13.94 -16.50
C CYS A 393 18.91 13.29 -15.16
N VAL A 394 19.82 13.31 -14.19
CA VAL A 394 19.56 12.76 -12.84
C VAL A 394 18.37 13.47 -12.18
N ALA A 395 18.27 14.79 -12.30
CA ALA A 395 17.16 15.57 -11.74
C ALA A 395 15.82 15.27 -12.44
N ARG A 396 15.84 15.01 -13.75
CA ARG A 396 14.65 14.75 -14.55
C ARG A 396 14.14 13.31 -14.44
N LEU A 397 15.04 12.34 -14.31
CA LEU A 397 14.66 10.94 -14.11
C LEU A 397 13.92 10.77 -12.77
N PRO A 398 12.93 9.88 -12.71
CA PRO A 398 12.27 9.58 -11.45
C PRO A 398 13.22 8.91 -10.45
N THR A 399 12.79 8.90 -9.19
CA THR A 399 13.39 8.08 -8.14
C THR A 399 12.51 6.86 -7.88
N VAL A 400 13.11 5.79 -7.37
CA VAL A 400 12.39 4.59 -6.91
C VAL A 400 12.76 4.35 -5.46
N GLY A 401 11.75 4.08 -4.64
CA GLY A 401 11.86 3.69 -3.24
C GLY A 401 11.59 2.22 -3.05
#